data_AF-A0A093YS93-F1
#
_entry.id   AF-A0A093YS93-F1
#
_cell.length_a   1.000
_cell.length_b   1.000
_cell.length_c   1.000
_cell.angle_alpha   90.00
_cell.angle_beta   90.00
_cell.angle_gamma   90.00
#
_symmetry.space_group_name_H-M   'P 1'
#
loop_
_entity.id
_entity.type
_entity.pdbx_description
1 polymer ?
#
loop_
_entity_poly.entity_id
_entity_poly.type
_entity_poly.pdbx_seq_one_letter_code
_entity_poly.pdbx_strand_id
1 'polypeptide(L)'
;MSAPKRVVADAKFLLKAFKEKPVDYKLAWETLEAEVEEYLRLQTTKRAATIAPSSLLLHEAMEIFGFKDREELILTGEAPVPGYLLDAITRIQNVTSQVSHYNEAYSRTILDQILVGCVYEENMASQRGDPAGDPPATSHSHPPQSIEEPAQLELLHETPLTGKVVFKGEDRILTGLADYSLFYESQEKEAFGTNLVIVEAKKTGFADGAMPQLVSYLGLVSTARRGQGKLNAVVYGIASDGVVFRFCRVNNDGKFSRSAPLDWGMRGHKERIFSTIRMIVRTAALSSPSTTPIKDPAHRKVVLAAFGSPSASVDFGMELFEVGADEEEEYVIIGGDKPGEGGAGDGDGGDGEEGCKGKRR
;
A
#
# COMPACT_ATOMS: atom_id res chain seq x y z
N MET A 1 -8.88 13.50 -12.21
CA MET A 1 -9.38 14.83 -11.82
C MET A 1 -9.96 14.73 -10.42
N SER A 2 -9.33 15.39 -9.43
CA SER A 2 -9.77 15.35 -8.03
C SER A 2 -11.07 16.11 -7.86
N ALA A 3 -12.07 15.51 -7.21
CA ALA A 3 -13.32 16.20 -6.89
C ALA A 3 -13.02 17.41 -5.98
N PRO A 4 -13.57 18.59 -6.27
CA PRO A 4 -13.34 19.78 -5.44
C PRO A 4 -13.88 19.52 -4.03
N LYS A 5 -13.05 19.81 -3.02
CA LYS A 5 -13.46 19.83 -1.60
C LYS A 5 -14.72 20.67 -1.49
N ARG A 6 -15.85 20.04 -1.16
CA ARG A 6 -17.08 20.76 -0.85
C ARG A 6 -16.89 21.43 0.52
N VAL A 7 -16.53 22.70 0.49
CA VAL A 7 -16.65 23.59 1.64
C VAL A 7 -18.15 23.80 1.86
N VAL A 8 -18.70 23.14 2.87
CA VAL A 8 -20.07 23.41 3.31
C VAL A 8 -20.03 24.70 4.11
N ALA A 9 -20.33 25.82 3.47
CA ALA A 9 -20.50 27.09 4.17
C ALA A 9 -21.72 26.98 5.10
N ASP A 10 -21.56 27.37 6.38
CA ASP A 10 -22.70 27.55 7.26
C ASP A 10 -23.57 28.66 6.70
N ALA A 11 -24.69 28.27 6.06
CA ALA A 11 -25.60 29.19 5.40
C ALA A 11 -26.18 30.25 6.36
N LYS A 12 -26.10 30.05 7.69
CA LYS A 12 -26.54 31.02 8.68
C LYS A 12 -25.77 32.34 8.62
N PHE A 13 -24.49 32.29 8.27
CA PHE A 13 -23.66 33.49 8.09
C PHE A 13 -24.10 34.29 6.85
N LEU A 14 -24.33 33.62 5.72
CA LEU A 14 -24.84 34.26 4.50
C LEU A 14 -26.27 34.81 4.70
N LEU A 15 -27.13 34.07 5.40
CA LEU A 15 -28.46 34.55 5.76
C LEU A 15 -28.43 35.80 6.64
N LYS A 16 -27.41 35.94 7.50
CA LYS A 16 -27.19 37.16 8.28
C LYS A 16 -26.68 38.31 7.40
N ALA A 17 -25.75 38.03 6.48
CA ALA A 17 -25.21 39.04 5.56
C ALA A 17 -26.28 39.57 4.58
N PHE A 18 -27.25 38.74 4.18
CA PHE A 18 -28.34 39.13 3.26
C PHE A 18 -29.61 39.64 3.95
N LYS A 19 -29.63 39.75 5.29
CA LYS A 19 -30.83 40.19 6.03
C LYS A 19 -31.17 41.66 5.80
N GLU A 20 -30.16 42.48 5.54
CA GLU A 20 -30.31 43.92 5.35
C GLU A 20 -29.76 44.31 3.98
N LYS A 21 -30.53 45.11 3.23
CA LYS A 21 -30.13 45.56 1.90
C LYS A 21 -29.05 46.64 2.05
N PRO A 22 -27.83 46.43 1.52
CA PRO A 22 -26.77 47.41 1.66
C PRO A 22 -27.10 48.71 0.92
N VAL A 23 -26.72 49.83 1.51
CA VAL A 23 -26.79 51.15 0.85
C VAL A 23 -25.67 51.30 -0.19
N ASP A 24 -24.51 50.67 0.07
CA ASP A 24 -23.36 50.59 -0.84
C ASP A 24 -22.95 49.11 -1.02
N TYR A 25 -23.21 48.59 -2.22
CA TYR A 25 -22.93 47.20 -2.56
C TYR A 25 -21.44 46.90 -2.69
N LYS A 26 -20.62 47.89 -3.07
CA LYS A 26 -19.19 47.70 -3.25
C LYS A 26 -18.51 47.55 -1.89
N LEU A 27 -18.84 48.46 -0.96
CA LEU A 27 -18.32 48.39 0.41
C LEU A 27 -18.77 47.12 1.14
N ALA A 28 -20.02 46.71 0.95
CA ALA A 28 -20.55 45.48 1.54
C ALA A 28 -19.84 44.22 0.99
N TRP A 29 -19.51 44.20 -0.30
CA TRP A 29 -18.76 43.11 -0.91
C TRP A 29 -17.32 43.03 -0.37
N GLU A 30 -16.61 44.16 -0.33
CA GLU A 30 -15.24 44.24 0.21
C GLU A 30 -15.18 43.83 1.69
N THR A 31 -16.21 44.20 2.48
CA THR A 31 -16.33 43.81 3.90
C THR A 31 -16.55 42.31 4.05
N LEU A 32 -17.43 41.72 3.24
CA LEU A 32 -17.70 40.28 3.26
C LEU A 32 -16.46 39.47 2.85
N GLU A 33 -15.74 39.94 1.83
CA GLU A 33 -14.49 39.33 1.37
C GLU A 33 -13.43 39.35 2.48
N ALA A 34 -13.25 40.47 3.17
CA ALA A 34 -12.35 40.59 4.32
C ALA A 34 -12.75 39.68 5.49
N GLU A 35 -14.05 39.57 5.81
CA GLU A 35 -14.54 38.66 6.85
C GLU A 35 -14.31 37.19 6.51
N VAL A 36 -14.49 36.81 5.24
CA VAL A 36 -14.23 35.44 4.75
C VAL A 36 -12.73 35.15 4.78
N GLU A 37 -11.88 36.08 4.33
CA GLU A 37 -10.43 35.95 4.41
C GLU A 37 -9.95 35.82 5.85
N GLU A 38 -10.46 36.64 6.78
CA GLU A 38 -10.12 36.56 8.19
C GLU A 38 -10.61 35.25 8.83
N TYR A 39 -11.81 34.79 8.48
CA TYR A 39 -12.32 33.49 8.91
C TYR A 39 -11.45 32.33 8.41
N LEU A 40 -11.06 32.35 7.13
CA LEU A 40 -10.15 31.37 6.54
C LEU A 40 -8.77 31.43 7.21
N ARG A 41 -8.27 32.64 7.49
CA ARG A 41 -7.01 32.86 8.22
C ARG A 41 -7.10 32.27 9.62
N LEU A 42 -8.15 32.55 10.39
CA LEU A 42 -8.36 32.00 11.74
C LEU A 42 -8.52 30.47 11.74
N GLN A 43 -9.19 29.91 10.72
CA GLN A 43 -9.26 28.46 10.47
C GLN A 43 -7.87 27.87 10.20
N THR A 44 -7.04 28.51 9.39
CA THR A 44 -5.65 28.08 9.17
C THR A 44 -4.74 28.28 10.39
N THR A 45 -5.09 29.21 11.30
CA THR A 45 -4.29 29.51 12.50
C THR A 45 -4.62 28.58 13.68
N LYS A 46 -5.81 27.97 13.73
CA LYS A 46 -6.10 26.85 14.64
C LYS A 46 -5.34 25.60 14.14
N ARG A 47 -4.07 25.46 14.53
CA ARG A 47 -3.37 24.18 14.41
C ARG A 47 -4.23 23.13 15.11
N ALA A 48 -4.77 22.19 14.34
CA ALA A 48 -5.47 21.04 14.88
C ALA A 48 -4.56 20.38 15.91
N ALA A 49 -5.09 20.15 17.11
CA ALA A 49 -4.28 19.68 18.21
C ALA A 49 -3.70 18.30 17.89
N THR A 50 -2.46 18.08 18.32
CA THR A 50 -1.72 16.87 17.99
C THR A 50 -1.93 15.80 19.05
N ILE A 51 -1.98 14.54 18.62
CA ILE A 51 -1.99 13.36 19.49
C ILE A 51 -0.87 12.42 19.05
N ALA A 52 -0.19 11.80 20.03
CA ALA A 52 0.87 10.85 19.77
C ALA A 52 0.30 9.41 19.78
N PRO A 53 0.67 8.53 18.85
CA PRO A 53 0.27 7.12 18.88
C PRO A 53 0.60 6.43 20.21
N SER A 54 1.71 6.79 20.86
CA SER A 54 2.13 6.25 22.16
C SER A 54 1.25 6.69 23.33
N SER A 55 0.41 7.71 23.14
CA SER A 55 -0.54 8.18 24.16
C SER A 55 -1.91 7.51 24.07
N LEU A 56 -2.16 6.74 23.01
CA LEU A 56 -3.44 6.07 22.79
C LEU A 56 -3.47 4.69 23.45
N LEU A 57 -4.63 4.33 23.97
CA LEU A 57 -4.94 2.94 24.29
C LEU A 57 -5.26 2.15 23.01
N LEU A 58 -5.09 0.83 23.04
CA LEU A 58 -5.34 0.00 21.85
C LEU A 58 -6.76 0.17 21.31
N HIS A 59 -7.77 0.21 22.19
CA HIS A 59 -9.16 0.38 21.76
C HIS A 59 -9.42 1.76 21.16
N GLU A 60 -8.76 2.81 21.66
CA GLU A 60 -8.84 4.16 21.09
C GLU A 60 -8.24 4.18 19.67
N ALA A 61 -7.07 3.57 19.48
CA ALA A 61 -6.44 3.45 18.16
C ALA A 61 -7.32 2.66 17.18
N MET A 62 -7.92 1.55 17.63
CA MET A 62 -8.84 0.75 16.81
C MET A 62 -10.10 1.54 16.43
N GLU A 63 -10.67 2.30 17.37
CA GLU A 63 -11.87 3.12 17.17
C GLU A 63 -11.64 4.24 16.13
N ILE A 64 -10.50 4.94 16.20
CA ILE A 64 -10.13 6.00 15.25
C ILE A 64 -10.25 5.52 13.79
N PHE A 65 -9.87 4.27 13.52
CA PHE A 65 -9.87 3.70 12.17
C PHE A 65 -11.02 2.72 11.90
N GLY A 66 -11.97 2.58 12.84
CA GLY A 66 -13.12 1.68 12.70
C GLY A 66 -12.75 0.19 12.65
N PHE A 67 -11.58 -0.19 13.15
CA PHE A 67 -11.12 -1.57 13.14
C PHE A 67 -11.89 -2.43 14.14
N LYS A 68 -12.14 -3.68 13.75
CA LYS A 68 -12.78 -4.69 14.60
C LYS A 68 -11.82 -5.85 14.80
N ASP A 69 -11.57 -6.23 16.04
CA ASP A 69 -10.72 -7.37 16.39
C ASP A 69 -11.54 -8.67 16.31
N ARG A 70 -11.67 -9.21 15.09
CA ARG A 70 -12.48 -10.43 14.85
C ARG A 70 -11.80 -11.47 13.99
N GLU A 71 -10.77 -11.11 13.25
CA GLU A 71 -10.11 -11.99 12.28
C GLU A 71 -8.71 -12.36 12.76
N GLU A 72 -8.47 -13.66 12.95
CA GLU A 72 -7.14 -14.18 13.23
C GLU A 72 -6.34 -14.29 11.93
N LEU A 73 -5.13 -13.76 11.93
CA LEU A 73 -4.19 -13.88 10.82
C LEU A 73 -3.45 -15.22 10.94
N ILE A 74 -3.78 -16.17 10.05
CA ILE A 74 -3.15 -17.50 10.00
C ILE A 74 -1.82 -17.40 9.24
N LEU A 75 -0.76 -17.94 9.85
CA LEU A 75 0.60 -17.93 9.32
C LEU A 75 1.03 -19.34 8.92
N THR A 76 1.42 -19.54 7.65
CA THR A 76 1.58 -20.89 7.05
C THR A 76 2.99 -21.25 6.60
N GLY A 77 3.98 -20.35 6.76
CA GLY A 77 5.36 -20.58 6.29
C GLY A 77 6.26 -21.28 7.33
N GLU A 78 7.19 -22.12 6.85
CA GLU A 78 8.16 -22.87 7.67
C GLU A 78 9.56 -22.98 7.02
N ALA A 79 9.94 -22.00 6.19
CA ALA A 79 11.27 -21.90 5.62
C ALA A 79 12.34 -21.89 6.72
N PRO A 80 13.46 -22.63 6.53
CA PRO A 80 14.52 -22.70 7.52
C PRO A 80 15.20 -21.34 7.67
N VAL A 81 15.52 -21.00 8.93
CA VAL A 81 16.30 -19.79 9.24
C VAL A 81 17.77 -20.04 8.84
N PRO A 82 18.40 -19.15 8.05
CA PRO A 82 19.79 -19.31 7.67
C PRO A 82 20.73 -19.37 8.88
N GLY A 83 21.75 -20.24 8.81
CA GLY A 83 22.71 -20.44 9.90
C GLY A 83 23.44 -19.15 10.31
N TYR A 84 23.83 -18.32 9.33
CA TYR A 84 24.53 -17.05 9.61
C TYR A 84 23.69 -16.07 10.46
N LEU A 85 22.36 -16.09 10.30
CA LEU A 85 21.45 -15.25 11.05
C LEU A 85 21.34 -15.74 12.50
N LEU A 86 21.23 -17.05 12.69
CA LEU A 86 21.27 -17.66 14.02
C LEU A 86 22.58 -17.35 14.73
N ASP A 87 23.71 -17.50 14.03
CA ASP A 87 25.03 -17.21 14.57
C ASP A 87 25.18 -15.72 14.95
N ALA A 88 24.61 -14.80 14.16
CA ALA A 88 24.62 -13.38 14.46
C ALA A 88 23.85 -13.04 15.74
N ILE A 89 22.64 -13.59 15.88
CA ILE A 89 21.82 -13.45 17.09
C ILE A 89 22.54 -14.03 18.31
N THR A 90 23.11 -15.23 18.18
CA THR A 90 23.88 -15.87 19.26
C THR A 90 25.12 -15.05 19.65
N ARG A 91 25.82 -14.42 18.69
CA ARG A 91 26.93 -13.52 19.02
C ARG A 91 26.47 -12.33 19.86
N ILE A 92 25.35 -11.70 19.50
CA ILE A 92 24.77 -10.59 20.28
C ILE A 92 24.43 -11.06 21.70
N GLN A 93 23.79 -12.22 21.83
CA GLN A 93 23.44 -12.82 23.13
C GLN A 93 24.67 -13.08 24.01
N ASN A 94 25.78 -13.52 23.41
CA ASN A 94 27.01 -13.85 24.15
C ASN A 94 27.81 -12.62 24.62
N VAL A 95 27.66 -11.47 23.96
CA VAL A 95 28.37 -10.21 24.34
C VAL A 95 27.52 -9.27 25.18
N THR A 96 26.24 -9.59 25.38
CA THR A 96 25.28 -8.78 26.13
C THR A 96 25.00 -9.41 27.50
N SER A 97 24.87 -8.57 28.52
CA SER A 97 24.52 -9.06 29.86
C SER A 97 23.02 -9.36 29.95
N GLN A 98 22.62 -10.27 30.84
CA GLN A 98 21.20 -10.55 31.09
C GLN A 98 20.38 -9.28 31.46
N VAL A 99 21.01 -8.29 32.08
CA VAL A 99 20.37 -7.00 32.40
C VAL A 99 20.04 -6.22 31.13
N SER A 100 20.92 -6.25 30.13
CA SER A 100 20.71 -5.56 28.86
C SER A 100 19.60 -6.18 28.01
N HIS A 101 19.23 -7.44 28.26
CA HIS A 101 18.16 -8.13 27.53
C HIS A 101 16.78 -7.47 27.73
N TYR A 102 16.61 -6.62 28.75
CA TYR A 102 15.35 -5.91 29.02
C TYR A 102 15.34 -4.46 28.51
N ASN A 103 16.37 -4.05 27.77
CA ASN A 103 16.42 -2.73 27.14
C ASN A 103 15.86 -2.80 25.71
N GLU A 104 15.12 -1.77 25.33
CA GLU A 104 14.61 -1.61 23.96
C GLU A 104 15.74 -1.58 22.91
N ALA A 105 16.91 -1.02 23.25
CA ALA A 105 18.06 -1.03 22.34
C ALA A 105 18.54 -2.46 22.00
N TYR A 106 18.47 -3.38 22.97
CA TYR A 106 18.79 -4.79 22.72
C TYR A 106 17.74 -5.44 21.81
N SER A 107 16.46 -5.21 22.09
CA SER A 107 15.35 -5.69 21.26
C SER A 107 15.46 -5.22 19.81
N ARG A 108 15.77 -3.93 19.59
CA ARG A 108 16.04 -3.34 18.28
C ARG A 108 17.25 -4.00 17.60
N THR A 109 18.34 -4.25 18.33
CA THR A 109 19.53 -4.92 17.78
C THR A 109 19.21 -6.32 17.26
N ILE A 110 18.37 -7.09 17.96
CA ILE A 110 17.93 -8.41 17.51
C ILE A 110 17.00 -8.29 16.29
N LEU A 111 16.06 -7.33 16.32
CA LEU A 111 15.17 -7.06 15.20
C LEU A 111 15.92 -6.65 13.94
N ASP A 112 16.97 -5.84 14.07
CA ASP A 112 17.83 -5.44 12.94
C ASP A 112 18.39 -6.66 12.23
N GLN A 113 18.92 -7.65 12.97
CA GLN A 113 19.45 -8.87 12.36
C GLN A 113 18.37 -9.63 11.59
N ILE A 114 17.18 -9.77 12.18
CA ILE A 114 16.08 -10.53 11.58
C ILE A 114 15.54 -9.82 10.34
N LEU A 115 15.25 -8.51 10.44
CA LEU A 115 14.70 -7.72 9.35
C LEU A 115 15.69 -7.61 8.20
N VAL A 116 16.95 -7.24 8.47
CA VAL A 116 18.01 -7.17 7.45
C VAL A 116 18.22 -8.55 6.81
N GLY A 117 18.26 -9.62 7.62
CA GLY A 117 18.38 -10.99 7.11
C GLY A 117 17.23 -11.37 6.18
N CYS A 118 15.98 -11.04 6.53
CA CYS A 118 14.82 -11.35 5.69
C CYS A 118 14.81 -10.55 4.39
N VAL A 119 15.11 -9.24 4.46
CA VAL A 119 15.19 -8.38 3.27
C VAL A 119 16.32 -8.83 2.35
N TYR A 120 17.49 -9.15 2.91
CA TYR A 120 18.63 -9.68 2.17
C TYR A 120 18.28 -11.00 1.46
N GLU A 121 17.73 -11.98 2.17
CA GLU A 121 17.38 -13.28 1.60
C GLU A 121 16.32 -13.16 0.50
N GLU A 122 15.38 -12.23 0.64
CA GLU A 122 14.37 -12.00 -0.39
C GLU A 122 14.93 -11.29 -1.63
N ASN A 123 15.81 -10.30 -1.43
CA ASN A 123 16.52 -9.65 -2.53
C ASN A 123 17.46 -10.62 -3.26
N MET A 124 18.11 -11.54 -2.54
CA MET A 124 18.96 -12.57 -3.16
C MET A 124 18.16 -13.63 -3.91
N ALA A 125 17.01 -14.05 -3.37
CA ALA A 125 16.09 -14.96 -4.07
C ALA A 125 15.60 -14.35 -5.38
N SER A 126 15.31 -13.05 -5.36
CA SER A 126 14.89 -12.27 -6.53
C SER A 126 15.91 -12.25 -7.67
N GLN A 127 17.20 -12.26 -7.36
CA GLN A 127 18.28 -12.21 -8.34
C GLN A 127 18.68 -13.58 -8.91
N ARG A 128 18.30 -14.67 -8.24
CA ARG A 128 18.79 -16.03 -8.51
C ARG A 128 17.93 -16.85 -9.46
N GLY A 129 17.02 -16.24 -10.24
CA GLY A 129 16.03 -16.88 -11.12
C GLY A 129 16.29 -18.35 -11.49
N ASP A 130 15.31 -19.22 -11.23
CA ASP A 130 15.39 -20.69 -11.28
C ASP A 130 16.41 -21.28 -12.30
N PRO A 131 17.39 -22.11 -11.88
CA PRO A 131 18.30 -22.81 -12.79
C PRO A 131 17.69 -24.07 -13.43
N ALA A 132 16.37 -24.17 -13.55
CA ALA A 132 15.66 -25.41 -13.91
C ALA A 132 14.73 -25.29 -15.14
N GLY A 133 14.99 -24.36 -16.06
CA GLY A 133 14.32 -24.31 -17.35
C GLY A 133 15.32 -24.53 -18.49
N ASP A 134 15.10 -25.56 -19.29
CA ASP A 134 15.80 -25.80 -20.56
C ASP A 134 15.89 -24.50 -21.41
N PRO A 135 16.95 -24.32 -22.21
CA PRO A 135 17.10 -23.14 -23.05
C PRO A 135 15.88 -23.02 -23.99
N PRO A 136 15.23 -21.84 -24.08
CA PRO A 136 14.09 -21.67 -24.95
C PRO A 136 14.56 -21.86 -26.39
N ALA A 137 13.94 -22.82 -27.07
CA ALA A 137 14.08 -22.98 -28.50
C ALA A 137 13.78 -21.63 -29.18
N THR A 138 14.76 -21.13 -29.94
CA THR A 138 14.64 -19.93 -30.75
C THR A 138 13.43 -20.04 -31.68
N SER A 139 12.35 -19.32 -31.37
CA SER A 139 11.29 -19.01 -32.32
C SER A 139 11.09 -17.50 -32.34
N HIS A 140 11.17 -16.96 -33.55
CA HIS A 140 11.21 -15.55 -33.86
C HIS A 140 9.90 -14.81 -33.55
N SER A 141 10.04 -13.49 -33.46
CA SER A 141 9.04 -12.42 -33.60
C SER A 141 8.03 -12.25 -32.47
N HIS A 142 8.39 -11.47 -31.45
CA HIS A 142 7.72 -10.24 -30.97
C HIS A 142 8.70 -9.50 -30.04
N PRO A 143 8.67 -8.15 -29.92
CA PRO A 143 9.54 -7.46 -28.96
C PRO A 143 9.19 -7.95 -27.55
N PRO A 144 10.17 -8.31 -26.70
CA PRO A 144 9.86 -8.70 -25.33
C PRO A 144 9.23 -7.49 -24.63
N GLN A 145 7.96 -7.63 -24.27
CA GLN A 145 7.36 -6.75 -23.26
C GLN A 145 8.24 -6.89 -22.01
N SER A 146 8.76 -5.77 -21.53
CA SER A 146 9.65 -5.70 -20.37
C SER A 146 9.04 -6.45 -19.19
N ILE A 147 9.70 -7.51 -18.75
CA ILE A 147 9.41 -8.13 -17.45
C ILE A 147 9.74 -7.05 -16.42
N GLU A 148 8.72 -6.42 -15.82
CA GLU A 148 8.92 -5.45 -14.75
C GLU A 148 9.48 -6.19 -13.52
N GLU A 149 10.73 -5.89 -13.17
CA GLU A 149 11.37 -6.40 -11.95
C GLU A 149 10.62 -5.87 -10.72
N PRO A 150 10.44 -6.67 -9.67
CA PRO A 150 9.84 -6.18 -8.43
C PRO A 150 10.66 -5.04 -7.85
N ALA A 151 9.98 -4.17 -7.12
CA ALA A 151 10.64 -3.04 -6.50
C ALA A 151 11.70 -3.50 -5.50
N GLN A 152 12.87 -2.87 -5.58
CA GLN A 152 13.86 -2.96 -4.53
C GLN A 152 13.30 -2.27 -3.28
N LEU A 153 13.16 -3.04 -2.19
CA LEU A 153 12.69 -2.50 -0.92
C LEU A 153 13.84 -1.91 -0.11
N GLU A 154 13.57 -0.75 0.48
CA GLU A 154 14.45 -0.08 1.43
C GLU A 154 13.88 -0.20 2.84
N LEU A 155 14.73 -0.65 3.77
CA LEU A 155 14.43 -0.65 5.21
C LEU A 155 14.86 0.69 5.80
N LEU A 156 13.90 1.49 6.24
CA LEU A 156 14.14 2.76 6.91
C LEU A 156 13.92 2.62 8.41
N HIS A 157 14.76 3.32 9.17
CA HIS A 157 14.63 3.48 10.61
C HIS A 157 13.95 4.81 10.92
N GLU A 158 13.17 4.86 11.99
CA GLU A 158 12.54 6.10 12.50
C GLU A 158 11.77 6.88 11.43
N THR A 159 10.73 6.24 10.88
CA THR A 159 9.93 6.83 9.80
C THR A 159 8.86 7.77 10.38
N PRO A 160 8.85 9.07 10.03
CA PRO A 160 7.81 9.99 10.48
C PRO A 160 6.48 9.67 9.80
N LEU A 161 5.44 9.47 10.61
CA LEU A 161 4.08 9.24 10.14
C LEU A 161 3.15 10.29 10.74
N THR A 162 2.34 10.93 9.90
CA THR A 162 1.40 11.99 10.29
C THR A 162 0.12 11.92 9.47
N GLY A 163 -1.03 12.14 10.11
CA GLY A 163 -2.29 12.23 9.39
C GLY A 163 -3.42 12.82 10.23
N LYS A 164 -4.45 13.32 9.53
CA LYS A 164 -5.64 13.87 10.18
C LYS A 164 -6.58 12.73 10.57
N VAL A 165 -7.09 12.79 11.79
CA VAL A 165 -8.02 11.81 12.35
C VAL A 165 -9.09 12.51 13.18
N VAL A 166 -10.22 11.84 13.36
CA VAL A 166 -11.24 12.25 14.34
C VAL A 166 -11.00 11.47 15.62
N PHE A 167 -10.71 12.15 16.73
CA PHE A 167 -10.51 11.55 18.03
C PHE A 167 -11.40 12.23 19.07
N LYS A 168 -12.24 11.43 19.75
CA LYS A 168 -13.23 11.94 20.74
C LYS A 168 -14.12 13.06 20.18
N GLY A 169 -14.50 12.95 18.91
CA GLY A 169 -15.36 13.90 18.21
C GLY A 169 -14.65 15.17 17.70
N GLU A 170 -13.33 15.27 17.84
CA GLU A 170 -12.55 16.44 17.40
C GLU A 170 -11.53 16.08 16.32
N ASP A 171 -11.32 16.99 15.37
CA ASP A 171 -10.24 16.88 14.38
C ASP A 171 -8.87 17.05 15.06
N ARG A 172 -8.04 16.02 14.95
CA ARG A 172 -6.69 15.97 15.52
C ARG A 172 -5.67 15.57 14.45
N ILE A 173 -4.39 15.89 14.71
CA ILE A 173 -3.27 15.38 13.92
C ILE A 173 -2.64 14.24 14.72
N LEU A 174 -2.74 13.02 14.23
CA LEU A 174 -2.02 11.87 14.76
C LEU A 174 -0.62 11.85 14.16
N THR A 175 0.42 11.97 14.98
CA THR A 175 1.81 12.03 14.49
C THR A 175 2.77 11.27 15.39
N GLY A 176 3.72 10.56 14.80
CA GLY A 176 4.73 9.79 15.51
C GLY A 176 5.86 9.33 14.60
N LEU A 177 6.79 8.56 15.17
CA LEU A 177 7.89 7.89 14.47
C LEU A 177 7.67 6.39 14.61
N ALA A 178 7.58 5.68 13.48
CA ALA A 178 7.63 4.22 13.48
C ALA A 178 9.08 3.76 13.55
N ASP A 179 9.37 2.72 14.35
CA ASP A 179 10.75 2.26 14.54
C ASP A 179 11.38 1.77 13.24
N TYR A 180 10.62 0.99 12.45
CA TYR A 180 11.03 0.59 11.11
C TYR A 180 9.88 0.68 10.12
N SER A 181 10.24 0.89 8.85
CA SER A 181 9.29 0.80 7.74
C SER A 181 9.97 0.25 6.49
N LEU A 182 9.25 -0.56 5.72
CA LEU A 182 9.69 -1.00 4.39
C LEU A 182 8.96 -0.19 3.33
N PHE A 183 9.76 0.38 2.43
CA PHE A 183 9.32 1.25 1.35
C PHE A 183 9.82 0.75 0.00
N TYR A 184 9.07 1.08 -1.05
CA TYR A 184 9.53 1.04 -2.43
C TYR A 184 9.64 2.48 -2.97
N GLU A 185 10.58 2.71 -3.89
CA GLU A 185 10.85 3.99 -4.58
C GLU A 185 11.23 5.17 -3.68
N SER A 186 12.53 5.41 -3.54
CA SER A 186 13.13 6.42 -2.64
C SER A 186 12.87 7.89 -3.01
N GLN A 187 12.22 8.17 -4.15
CA GLN A 187 12.08 9.53 -4.69
C GLN A 187 10.85 10.30 -4.18
N GLU A 188 9.86 9.64 -3.57
CA GLU A 188 8.69 10.31 -2.95
C GLU A 188 8.51 9.87 -1.49
N LYS A 189 9.49 10.21 -0.63
CA LYS A 189 9.48 9.92 0.82
C LYS A 189 8.29 10.51 1.58
N GLU A 190 7.50 11.38 0.95
CA GLU A 190 6.32 12.03 1.53
C GLU A 190 4.99 11.33 1.17
N ALA A 191 5.00 10.36 0.24
CA ALA A 191 3.80 9.63 -0.14
C ALA A 191 3.55 8.46 0.83
N PHE A 192 2.74 8.64 1.87
CA PHE A 192 2.29 7.57 2.77
C PHE A 192 1.90 6.26 2.08
N GLY A 193 1.44 6.34 0.83
CA GLY A 193 1.07 5.20 -0.01
C GLY A 193 2.23 4.33 -0.51
N THR A 194 3.49 4.59 -0.13
CA THR A 194 4.64 3.73 -0.45
C THR A 194 5.07 2.84 0.72
N ASN A 195 4.58 3.11 1.93
CA ASN A 195 4.73 2.22 3.08
C ASN A 195 3.88 0.96 2.89
N LEU A 196 4.51 -0.20 3.04
CA LEU A 196 3.82 -1.49 2.98
C LEU A 196 3.97 -2.31 4.25
N VAL A 197 5.02 -2.04 5.03
CA VAL A 197 5.31 -2.75 6.27
C VAL A 197 5.75 -1.75 7.33
N ILE A 198 5.14 -1.83 8.51
CA ILE A 198 5.48 -1.01 9.66
C ILE A 198 5.89 -1.94 10.80
N VAL A 199 7.02 -1.66 11.45
CA VAL A 199 7.48 -2.42 12.61
C VAL A 199 7.59 -1.49 13.80
N GLU A 200 7.00 -1.91 14.92
CA GLU A 200 7.13 -1.23 16.20
C GLU A 200 7.82 -2.16 17.19
N ALA A 201 8.94 -1.68 17.73
CA ALA A 201 9.75 -2.37 18.70
C ALA A 201 9.39 -1.91 20.13
N LYS A 202 9.48 -2.85 21.07
CA LYS A 202 9.44 -2.55 22.50
C LYS A 202 10.56 -3.26 23.21
N LYS A 203 10.80 -2.85 24.45
CA LYS A 203 11.66 -3.60 25.37
C LYS A 203 11.10 -5.01 25.62
N THR A 204 11.98 -5.98 25.81
CA THR A 204 11.65 -7.38 26.09
C THR A 204 10.61 -7.56 27.19
N GLY A 205 9.60 -8.40 26.92
CA GLY A 205 8.45 -8.65 27.77
C GLY A 205 7.26 -7.73 27.51
N PHE A 206 7.38 -6.79 26.55
CA PHE A 206 6.36 -5.76 26.29
C PHE A 206 5.94 -5.68 24.82
N ALA A 207 6.07 -6.77 24.04
CA ALA A 207 5.67 -6.81 22.62
C ALA A 207 4.23 -6.30 22.39
N ASP A 208 3.27 -6.68 23.24
CA ASP A 208 1.87 -6.22 23.11
C ASP A 208 1.70 -4.72 23.43
N GLY A 209 2.65 -4.11 24.15
CA GLY A 209 2.70 -2.67 24.38
C GLY A 209 2.96 -1.86 23.10
N ALA A 210 3.42 -2.50 22.02
CA ALA A 210 3.61 -1.89 20.71
C ALA A 210 2.29 -1.68 19.95
N MET A 211 1.24 -2.43 20.32
CA MET A 211 0.01 -2.54 19.53
C MET A 211 -0.72 -1.22 19.30
N PRO A 212 -0.92 -0.31 20.29
CA PRO A 212 -1.62 0.95 20.04
C PRO A 212 -0.92 1.82 19.00
N GLN A 213 0.42 1.88 19.05
CA GLN A 213 1.23 2.62 18.09
C GLN A 213 1.18 1.97 16.71
N LEU A 214 1.41 0.66 16.65
CA LEU A 214 1.36 -0.08 15.38
C LEU A 214 0.01 0.06 14.68
N VAL A 215 -1.09 -0.15 15.41
CA VAL A 215 -2.46 0.00 14.86
C VAL A 215 -2.70 1.41 14.33
N SER A 216 -2.23 2.43 15.07
CA SER A 216 -2.32 3.83 14.64
C SER A 216 -1.63 4.05 13.30
N TYR A 217 -0.41 3.53 13.15
CA TYR A 217 0.37 3.66 11.93
C TYR A 217 -0.24 2.87 10.75
N LEU A 218 -0.68 1.63 11.00
CA LEU A 218 -1.37 0.83 9.98
C LEU A 218 -2.66 1.52 9.50
N GLY A 219 -3.41 2.12 10.42
CA GLY A 219 -4.61 2.90 10.12
C GLY A 219 -4.33 4.11 9.23
N LEU A 220 -3.30 4.88 9.55
CA LEU A 220 -2.87 6.02 8.74
C LEU A 220 -2.47 5.60 7.33
N VAL A 221 -1.57 4.62 7.20
CA VAL A 221 -1.06 4.16 5.90
C VAL A 221 -2.18 3.53 5.08
N SER A 222 -3.00 2.65 5.67
CA SER A 222 -4.09 2.00 4.94
C SER A 222 -5.14 3.01 4.46
N THR A 223 -5.50 4.00 5.30
CA THR A 223 -6.42 5.07 4.90
C THR A 223 -5.86 5.90 3.77
N ALA A 224 -4.57 6.24 3.81
CA ALA A 224 -3.91 6.98 2.74
C ALA A 224 -3.88 6.17 1.43
N ARG A 225 -3.53 4.87 1.47
CA ARG A 225 -3.50 4.00 0.29
C ARG A 225 -4.87 3.86 -0.37
N ARG A 226 -5.93 3.63 0.42
CA ARG A 226 -7.31 3.55 -0.08
C ARG A 226 -7.77 4.90 -0.65
N GLY A 227 -7.46 6.00 0.03
CA GLY A 227 -7.78 7.35 -0.45
C GLY A 227 -7.09 7.73 -1.76
N GLN A 228 -5.92 7.14 -2.04
CA GLN A 228 -5.21 7.27 -3.31
C GLN A 228 -5.70 6.31 -4.40
N GLY A 229 -6.65 5.42 -4.10
CA GLY A 229 -7.16 4.42 -5.06
C GLY A 229 -6.12 3.36 -5.44
N LYS A 230 -5.17 3.04 -4.56
CA LYS A 230 -4.20 1.97 -4.80
C LYS A 230 -4.96 0.63 -4.94
N LEU A 231 -4.70 -0.11 -6.02
CA LEU A 231 -5.33 -1.41 -6.28
C LEU A 231 -5.02 -2.44 -5.18
N ASN A 232 -3.80 -2.40 -4.65
CA ASN A 232 -3.46 -3.07 -3.40
C ASN A 232 -3.26 -2.03 -2.29
N ALA A 233 -4.21 -1.94 -1.39
CA ALA A 233 -4.18 -1.12 -0.18
C ALA A 233 -3.81 -1.92 1.09
N VAL A 234 -3.41 -3.19 0.96
CA VAL A 234 -2.97 -4.01 2.09
C VAL A 234 -1.73 -3.40 2.74
N VAL A 235 -1.73 -3.41 4.08
CA VAL A 235 -0.60 -2.96 4.90
C VAL A 235 -0.31 -4.03 5.95
N TYR A 236 0.96 -4.37 6.11
CA TYR A 236 1.41 -5.32 7.13
C TYR A 236 2.07 -4.60 8.31
N GLY A 237 1.92 -5.18 9.49
CA GLY A 237 2.50 -4.67 10.72
C GLY A 237 3.20 -5.77 11.52
N ILE A 238 4.27 -5.41 12.20
CA ILE A 238 4.99 -6.29 13.13
C ILE A 238 5.13 -5.57 14.47
N ALA A 239 4.55 -6.14 15.52
CA ALA A 239 4.80 -5.73 16.90
C ALA A 239 5.78 -6.74 17.51
N SER A 240 6.91 -6.27 18.03
CA SER A 240 7.89 -7.17 18.61
C SER A 240 8.72 -6.53 19.71
N ASP A 241 9.27 -7.39 20.57
CA ASP A 241 10.28 -7.02 21.55
C ASP A 241 11.63 -7.72 21.31
N GLY A 242 11.85 -8.21 20.09
CA GLY A 242 13.04 -8.97 19.69
C GLY A 242 12.97 -10.46 20.05
N VAL A 243 12.02 -10.88 20.89
CA VAL A 243 11.81 -12.29 21.24
C VAL A 243 10.43 -12.76 20.79
N VAL A 244 9.38 -12.00 21.14
CA VAL A 244 8.00 -12.27 20.76
C VAL A 244 7.61 -11.41 19.57
N PHE A 245 6.89 -12.00 18.62
CA PHE A 245 6.44 -11.38 17.39
C PHE A 245 4.93 -11.54 17.27
N ARG A 246 4.25 -10.44 16.92
CA ARG A 246 2.86 -10.44 16.52
C ARG A 246 2.73 -9.77 15.16
N PHE A 247 2.09 -10.47 14.24
CA PHE A 247 1.87 -9.99 12.88
C PHE A 247 0.47 -9.43 12.76
N CYS A 248 0.36 -8.28 12.10
CA CYS A 248 -0.90 -7.59 11.84
C CYS A 248 -1.06 -7.36 10.34
N ARG A 249 -2.30 -7.34 9.87
CA ARG A 249 -2.64 -7.01 8.48
C ARG A 249 -3.89 -6.15 8.47
N VAL A 250 -3.85 -5.06 7.72
CA VAL A 250 -5.05 -4.35 7.27
C VAL A 250 -5.25 -4.69 5.80
N ASN A 251 -6.38 -5.31 5.45
CA ASN A 251 -6.65 -5.73 4.08
C ASN A 251 -7.19 -4.57 3.20
N ASN A 252 -7.54 -4.87 1.95
CA ASN A 252 -8.04 -3.87 0.99
C ASN A 252 -9.35 -3.22 1.43
N ASP A 253 -10.20 -3.95 2.16
CA ASP A 253 -11.46 -3.45 2.73
C ASP A 253 -11.26 -2.62 4.01
N GLY A 254 -10.03 -2.52 4.50
CA GLY A 254 -9.74 -1.88 5.78
C GLY A 254 -10.08 -2.72 7.00
N LYS A 255 -10.21 -4.05 6.86
CA LYS A 255 -10.37 -4.96 7.99
C LYS A 255 -9.02 -5.27 8.61
N PHE A 256 -8.97 -5.22 9.93
CA PHE A 256 -7.79 -5.52 10.73
C PHE A 256 -7.80 -6.99 11.16
N SER A 257 -6.66 -7.65 11.04
CA SER A 257 -6.41 -8.99 11.55
C SER A 257 -5.05 -9.05 12.25
N ARG A 258 -4.94 -9.95 13.23
CA ARG A 258 -3.68 -10.17 13.97
C ARG A 258 -3.44 -11.65 14.23
N SER A 259 -2.16 -12.04 14.27
CA SER A 259 -1.76 -13.41 14.58
C SER A 259 -1.74 -13.66 16.09
N ALA A 260 -1.74 -14.94 16.46
CA ALA A 260 -1.21 -15.38 17.75
C ALA A 260 0.27 -14.92 17.93
N PRO A 261 0.73 -14.70 19.18
CA PRO A 261 2.12 -14.35 19.42
C PRO A 261 3.05 -15.53 19.11
N LEU A 262 4.16 -15.26 18.43
CA LEU A 262 5.22 -16.22 18.14
C LEU A 262 6.49 -15.85 18.90
N ASP A 263 6.96 -16.75 19.76
CA ASP A 263 8.21 -16.62 20.50
C ASP A 263 9.40 -17.26 19.73
N TRP A 264 10.46 -16.49 19.48
CA TRP A 264 11.66 -16.92 18.74
C TRP A 264 12.36 -18.14 19.35
N GLY A 265 12.32 -18.32 20.66
CA GLY A 265 12.92 -19.45 21.37
C GLY A 265 12.08 -20.73 21.32
N MET A 266 10.81 -20.64 20.94
CA MET A 266 9.92 -21.80 20.84
C MET A 266 10.12 -22.58 19.54
N ARG A 267 9.97 -23.90 19.64
CA ARG A 267 10.17 -24.83 18.52
C ARG A 267 9.20 -24.52 17.37
N GLY A 268 9.72 -24.35 16.16
CA GLY A 268 8.95 -24.07 14.95
C GLY A 268 8.50 -22.61 14.79
N HIS A 269 8.60 -21.80 15.85
CA HIS A 269 8.18 -20.40 15.79
C HIS A 269 9.18 -19.54 15.02
N LYS A 270 10.49 -19.74 15.20
CA LYS A 270 11.51 -18.96 14.47
C LYS A 270 11.41 -19.14 12.95
N GLU A 271 11.17 -20.36 12.47
CA GLU A 271 10.95 -20.64 11.04
C GLU A 271 9.70 -19.92 10.54
N ARG A 272 8.64 -19.91 11.36
CA ARG A 272 7.39 -19.23 11.02
C ARG A 272 7.51 -17.71 11.04
N ILE A 273 8.23 -17.14 12.01
CA ILE A 273 8.57 -15.71 12.07
C ILE A 273 9.34 -15.32 10.81
N PHE A 274 10.45 -16.01 10.54
CA PHE A 274 11.30 -15.75 9.39
C PHE A 274 10.54 -15.84 8.07
N SER A 275 9.77 -16.91 7.88
CA SER A 275 8.95 -17.10 6.68
C SER A 275 7.89 -16.04 6.51
N THR A 276 7.25 -15.63 7.61
CA THR A 276 6.20 -14.60 7.58
C THR A 276 6.79 -13.26 7.21
N ILE A 277 7.93 -12.87 7.80
CA ILE A 277 8.60 -11.61 7.44
C ILE A 277 9.02 -11.63 5.97
N ARG A 278 9.61 -12.73 5.49
CA ARG A 278 9.97 -12.87 4.07
C ARG A 278 8.76 -12.80 3.14
N MET A 279 7.65 -13.44 3.50
CA MET A 279 6.40 -13.36 2.73
C MET A 279 5.86 -11.92 2.70
N ILE A 280 5.93 -11.20 3.82
CA ILE A 280 5.54 -9.79 3.90
C ILE A 280 6.44 -8.93 3.01
N VAL A 281 7.77 -9.10 3.08
CA VAL A 281 8.75 -8.40 2.23
C VAL A 281 8.46 -8.67 0.75
N ARG A 282 8.27 -9.93 0.36
CA ARG A 282 7.92 -10.30 -1.02
C ARG A 282 6.62 -9.66 -1.47
N THR A 283 5.58 -9.75 -0.65
CA THR A 283 4.26 -9.19 -0.97
C THR A 283 4.37 -7.68 -1.12
N ALA A 284 5.18 -7.03 -0.29
CA ALA A 284 5.43 -5.61 -0.38
C ALA A 284 6.11 -5.25 -1.72
N ALA A 285 7.18 -5.95 -2.10
CA ALA A 285 7.90 -5.70 -3.36
C ALA A 285 7.00 -5.84 -4.59
N LEU A 286 6.09 -6.83 -4.57
CA LEU A 286 5.11 -7.11 -5.65
C LEU A 286 3.89 -6.19 -5.64
N SER A 287 3.76 -5.32 -4.63
CA SER A 287 2.63 -4.37 -4.50
C SER A 287 3.02 -2.92 -4.82
N SER A 288 4.23 -2.74 -5.36
CA SER A 288 4.75 -1.46 -5.84
C SER A 288 4.03 -1.03 -7.14
N PRO A 289 3.75 0.26 -7.37
CA PRO A 289 3.31 0.85 -8.64
C PRO A 289 4.27 0.57 -9.80
N SER A 290 5.56 0.32 -9.53
CA SER A 290 6.53 -0.12 -10.53
C SER A 290 6.27 -1.54 -11.04
N THR A 291 5.41 -2.30 -10.35
CA THR A 291 4.83 -3.53 -10.85
C THR A 291 3.40 -3.22 -11.24
N THR A 292 3.14 -3.01 -12.53
CA THR A 292 1.79 -2.90 -13.06
C THR A 292 1.00 -4.11 -12.53
N PRO A 293 -0.23 -3.95 -12.00
CA PRO A 293 -1.03 -5.10 -11.58
C PRO A 293 -1.06 -6.07 -12.73
N ILE A 294 -0.44 -7.23 -12.55
CA ILE A 294 -0.27 -8.17 -13.64
C ILE A 294 -1.66 -8.73 -13.96
N LYS A 295 -2.33 -8.10 -14.93
CA LYS A 295 -3.69 -8.45 -15.36
C LYS A 295 -3.74 -9.88 -15.92
N ASP A 296 -2.62 -10.37 -16.44
CA ASP A 296 -2.48 -11.69 -17.00
C ASP A 296 -2.05 -12.72 -15.93
N PRO A 297 -2.91 -13.71 -15.59
CA PRO A 297 -2.57 -14.80 -14.68
C PRO A 297 -1.31 -15.59 -15.08
N ALA A 298 -1.02 -15.71 -16.38
CA ALA A 298 0.17 -16.40 -16.88
C ALA A 298 1.44 -15.58 -16.60
N HIS A 299 1.41 -14.29 -16.89
CA HIS A 299 2.51 -13.39 -16.58
C HIS A 299 2.75 -13.27 -15.07
N ARG A 300 1.68 -13.30 -14.25
CA ARG A 300 1.78 -13.37 -12.78
C ARG A 300 2.48 -14.65 -12.34
N LYS A 301 2.18 -15.77 -12.97
CA LYS A 301 2.80 -17.07 -12.69
C LYS A 301 4.28 -17.09 -13.03
N VAL A 302 4.70 -16.41 -14.09
CA VAL A 302 6.11 -16.27 -14.50
C VAL A 302 6.89 -15.38 -13.52
N VAL A 303 6.35 -14.20 -13.16
CA VAL A 303 6.95 -13.34 -12.13
C VAL A 303 7.06 -14.10 -10.82
N LEU A 304 5.98 -14.75 -10.36
CA LEU A 304 6.00 -15.57 -9.13
C LEU A 304 6.98 -16.75 -9.21
N ALA A 305 7.19 -17.35 -10.38
CA ALA A 305 8.17 -18.43 -10.56
C ALA A 305 9.61 -17.91 -10.46
N ALA A 306 9.89 -16.69 -10.92
CA ALA A 306 11.21 -16.07 -10.78
C ALA A 306 11.63 -15.83 -9.32
N PHE A 307 10.67 -15.72 -8.37
CA PHE A 307 10.91 -15.55 -6.92
C PHE A 307 10.98 -16.86 -6.12
N GLY A 308 11.09 -17.99 -6.81
CA GLY A 308 11.14 -19.32 -6.21
C GLY A 308 9.75 -19.91 -5.97
N SER A 309 9.65 -21.22 -6.22
CA SER A 309 8.41 -22.00 -6.16
C SER A 309 7.56 -21.68 -4.91
N PRO A 310 6.29 -21.24 -5.07
CA PRO A 310 5.41 -21.00 -3.95
C PRO A 310 4.92 -22.34 -3.40
N SER A 311 5.50 -22.80 -2.30
CA SER A 311 4.90 -23.88 -1.51
C SER A 311 3.68 -23.42 -0.68
N ALA A 312 3.22 -22.19 -0.86
CA ALA A 312 1.98 -21.68 -0.27
C ALA A 312 1.34 -20.64 -1.21
N SER A 313 0.03 -20.72 -1.40
CA SER A 313 -0.77 -19.70 -2.10
C SER A 313 -0.55 -18.33 -1.46
N VAL A 314 0.09 -17.40 -2.17
CA VAL A 314 0.26 -16.01 -1.71
C VAL A 314 -1.06 -15.27 -1.95
N ASP A 315 -1.77 -14.93 -0.86
CA ASP A 315 -3.01 -14.14 -0.91
C ASP A 315 -2.67 -12.65 -1.08
N PHE A 316 -2.87 -12.13 -2.29
CA PHE A 316 -2.72 -10.71 -2.60
C PHE A 316 -3.95 -9.86 -2.21
N GLY A 317 -5.00 -10.45 -1.62
CA GLY A 317 -6.23 -9.76 -1.26
C GLY A 317 -7.05 -9.27 -2.46
N MET A 318 -6.81 -9.85 -3.64
CA MET A 318 -7.61 -9.62 -4.85
C MET A 318 -8.60 -10.76 -4.97
N GLU A 319 -9.90 -10.51 -4.75
CA GLU A 319 -10.93 -11.42 -5.26
C GLU A 319 -10.77 -11.51 -6.78
N LEU A 320 -10.71 -12.74 -7.28
CA LEU A 320 -10.60 -13.03 -8.70
C LEU A 320 -11.92 -12.58 -9.34
N PHE A 321 -11.93 -11.43 -10.00
CA PHE A 321 -13.05 -11.10 -10.88
C PHE A 321 -12.96 -12.05 -12.08
N GLU A 322 -13.86 -13.04 -12.13
CA GLU A 322 -14.17 -13.71 -13.39
C GLU A 322 -14.77 -12.65 -14.30
N VAL A 323 -13.98 -12.18 -15.26
CA VAL A 323 -14.49 -11.39 -16.37
C VAL A 323 -15.34 -12.35 -17.20
N GLY A 324 -16.65 -12.33 -16.97
CA GLY A 324 -17.62 -12.90 -17.89
C GLY A 324 -17.41 -12.26 -19.26
N ALA A 325 -17.43 -13.08 -20.31
CA ALA A 325 -17.05 -12.70 -21.67
C ALA A 325 -18.02 -11.73 -22.37
N ASP A 326 -18.84 -10.96 -21.63
CA ASP A 326 -20.02 -10.28 -22.17
C ASP A 326 -20.04 -8.75 -21.90
N GLU A 327 -18.90 -8.08 -21.72
CA GLU A 327 -18.84 -6.60 -21.58
C GLU A 327 -17.82 -5.92 -22.52
N GLU A 328 -17.67 -6.40 -23.76
CA GLU A 328 -16.91 -5.69 -24.81
C GLU A 328 -17.73 -4.61 -25.56
N GLU A 329 -18.99 -4.36 -25.19
CA GLU A 329 -19.86 -3.39 -25.89
C GLU A 329 -20.39 -2.25 -25.02
N GLU A 330 -19.54 -1.60 -24.22
CA GLU A 330 -19.96 -0.35 -23.55
C GLU A 330 -18.88 0.74 -23.46
N TYR A 331 -18.18 1.05 -24.56
CA TYR A 331 -17.43 2.31 -24.65
C TYR A 331 -17.50 2.96 -26.04
N VAL A 332 -18.09 4.17 -26.09
CA VAL A 332 -17.99 5.10 -27.22
C VAL A 332 -16.77 5.99 -27.03
N ILE A 333 -15.79 5.87 -27.92
CA ILE A 333 -14.61 6.74 -27.94
C ILE A 333 -15.00 8.08 -28.58
N ILE A 334 -15.04 9.15 -27.79
CA ILE A 334 -15.20 10.53 -28.28
C ILE A 334 -13.81 11.10 -28.56
N GLY A 335 -13.52 11.43 -29.83
CA GLY A 335 -12.31 12.18 -30.23
C GLY A 335 -11.38 11.52 -31.26
N GLY A 336 -11.86 10.57 -32.08
CA GLY A 336 -11.13 10.05 -33.23
C GLY A 336 -11.63 10.67 -34.54
N ASP A 337 -10.76 11.36 -35.27
CA ASP A 337 -11.04 11.94 -36.58
C ASP A 337 -11.55 10.88 -37.58
N LYS A 338 -12.69 11.17 -38.21
CA LYS A 338 -13.20 10.39 -39.34
C LYS A 338 -12.49 10.81 -40.63
N PRO A 339 -11.94 9.87 -41.42
CA PRO A 339 -11.55 10.19 -42.79
C PRO A 339 -12.79 10.15 -43.71
N GLY A 340 -13.19 11.33 -44.19
CA GLY A 340 -13.66 11.55 -45.55
C GLY A 340 -15.07 11.12 -45.94
N GLU A 341 -16.07 11.96 -45.64
CA GLU A 341 -17.22 12.15 -46.52
C GLU A 341 -17.06 13.49 -47.24
N GLY A 342 -16.93 13.43 -48.57
CA GLY A 342 -16.88 14.60 -49.42
C GLY A 342 -17.38 14.26 -50.82
N GLY A 343 -18.56 14.79 -51.15
CA GLY A 343 -18.89 15.21 -52.52
C GLY A 343 -19.85 14.32 -53.28
N ALA A 344 -21.12 14.72 -53.30
CA ALA A 344 -22.07 14.41 -54.36
C ALA A 344 -21.67 15.13 -55.68
N GLY A 345 -21.98 14.51 -56.82
CA GLY A 345 -21.90 15.12 -58.14
C GLY A 345 -22.44 14.19 -59.23
N ASP A 346 -23.62 14.54 -59.75
CA ASP A 346 -24.37 13.92 -60.85
C ASP A 346 -23.61 13.82 -62.19
N GLY A 347 -24.00 12.90 -63.07
CA GLY A 347 -23.65 12.96 -64.49
C GLY A 347 -23.78 11.68 -65.32
N ASP A 348 -25.03 11.35 -65.69
CA ASP A 348 -25.55 10.81 -66.97
C ASP A 348 -24.61 10.19 -68.05
N GLY A 349 -25.06 9.05 -68.61
CA GLY A 349 -24.99 8.73 -70.05
C GLY A 349 -23.92 7.75 -70.57
N GLY A 350 -24.36 6.63 -71.19
CA GLY A 350 -23.67 6.03 -72.35
C GLY A 350 -23.44 4.51 -72.38
N ASP A 351 -24.38 3.79 -73.00
CA ASP A 351 -24.27 2.70 -74.00
C ASP A 351 -23.14 1.65 -74.03
N GLY A 352 -23.55 0.42 -74.39
CA GLY A 352 -22.79 -0.55 -75.20
C GLY A 352 -22.12 -1.68 -74.43
N GLU A 353 -22.66 -2.90 -74.44
CA GLU A 353 -22.41 -3.99 -75.42
C GLU A 353 -21.27 -4.95 -75.02
N GLU A 354 -21.60 -6.26 -75.06
CA GLU A 354 -20.72 -7.45 -75.16
C GLU A 354 -19.70 -7.72 -74.03
N GLY A 355 -19.43 -8.94 -73.55
CA GLY A 355 -19.72 -10.30 -73.96
C GLY A 355 -18.75 -11.26 -73.24
N CYS A 356 -19.10 -12.55 -73.22
CA CYS A 356 -18.25 -13.73 -72.91
C CYS A 356 -17.68 -13.91 -71.48
N LYS A 357 -18.14 -14.92 -70.72
CA LYS A 357 -17.83 -16.38 -70.77
C LYS A 357 -16.44 -16.79 -70.26
N GLY A 358 -16.46 -17.72 -69.30
CA GLY A 358 -15.38 -18.67 -68.94
C GLY A 358 -15.02 -18.54 -67.46
N LYS A 359 -15.56 -19.30 -66.50
CA LYS A 359 -15.68 -20.76 -66.31
C LYS A 359 -14.33 -21.49 -66.28
N ARG A 360 -14.16 -22.25 -65.18
CA ARG A 360 -13.20 -23.34 -64.88
C ARG A 360 -11.94 -22.90 -64.13
N ARG A 361 -11.49 -23.63 -63.11
CA ARG A 361 -12.07 -24.70 -62.30
C ARG A 361 -11.16 -24.83 -61.08
#